data_AF-A0A9X0R4U3-F1
#
_entry.id   AF-A0A9X0R4U3-F1
#
_cell.length_a   1.000
_cell.length_b   1.000
_cell.length_c   1.000
_cell.angle_alpha   90.00
_cell.angle_beta   90.00
_cell.angle_gamma   90.00
#
_symmetry.space_group_name_H-M   'P 1'
#
loop_
_entity.id
_entity.type
_entity.pdbx_description
1 polymer ?
#
loop_
_entity_poly.entity_id
_entity_poly.type
_entity_poly.pdbx_seq_one_letter_code
_entity_poly.pdbx_strand_id
1 'polypeptide(L)' 'MRQKSSALVARVGTAGAKPPAEQVARGIRRATCTQHSSEEKIRIVLEGLRGEDSIAALCGREGIAESLYYS' A
#
# COMPACT_ATOMS: atom_id res chain seq x y z
N MET A 1 -17.66 59.11 11.15
CA MET A 1 -17.79 58.81 9.71
C MET A 1 -16.48 58.27 9.16
N ARG A 2 -16.41 56.96 8.89
CA ARG A 2 -15.81 56.36 7.67
C ARG A 2 -15.84 54.85 7.82
N GLN A 3 -16.73 54.26 7.05
CA GLN A 3 -16.84 52.83 6.78
C GLN A 3 -15.57 52.32 6.09
N LYS A 4 -15.01 51.22 6.58
CA LYS A 4 -14.18 50.23 5.84
C LYS A 4 -14.40 48.91 6.59
N SER A 5 -15.51 48.22 6.36
CA SER A 5 -15.73 47.32 5.23
C SER A 5 -14.71 46.19 5.17
N SER A 6 -15.20 45.00 5.51
CA SER A 6 -14.90 43.72 4.89
C SER A 6 -13.46 43.20 4.94
N ALA A 7 -13.21 42.32 5.91
CA ALA A 7 -12.52 41.07 5.66
C ALA A 7 -12.93 40.07 6.74
N LEU A 8 -14.19 39.65 6.70
CA LEU A 8 -14.57 38.35 7.25
C LEU A 8 -13.82 37.32 6.39
N VAL A 9 -12.57 37.02 6.75
CA VAL A 9 -11.91 35.82 6.24
C VAL A 9 -12.62 34.66 6.92
N ALA A 10 -13.68 34.23 6.24
CA ALA A 10 -14.47 33.08 6.60
C ALA A 10 -13.51 31.92 6.81
N ARG A 11 -13.57 31.36 8.01
CA ARG A 11 -12.98 30.08 8.37
C ARG A 11 -13.43 29.07 7.31
N VAL A 12 -12.52 28.70 6.41
CA VAL A 12 -12.68 27.45 5.65
C VAL A 12 -12.39 26.32 6.63
N GLY A 13 -13.36 26.04 7.49
CA GLY A 13 -13.50 24.74 8.11
C GLY A 13 -14.19 23.84 7.11
N THR A 14 -13.42 23.09 6.31
CA THR A 14 -13.97 21.98 5.54
C THR A 14 -14.24 20.83 6.50
N ALA A 15 -15.39 20.90 7.17
CA ALA A 15 -16.00 19.75 7.80
C ALA A 15 -16.29 18.70 6.70
N GLY A 16 -15.62 17.54 6.80
CA GLY A 16 -16.04 16.31 6.12
C GLY A 16 -15.80 16.22 4.62
N ALA A 17 -14.64 16.66 4.11
CA ALA A 17 -14.23 16.26 2.76
C ALA A 17 -13.72 14.81 2.80
N LYS A 18 -14.39 13.90 2.08
CA LYS A 18 -13.82 12.57 1.79
C LYS A 18 -12.42 12.78 1.19
N PRO A 19 -11.41 11.97 1.54
CA PRO A 19 -10.09 12.14 0.95
C PRO A 19 -10.23 12.10 -0.58
N PRO A 20 -9.45 12.90 -1.33
CA PRO A 20 -9.52 12.86 -2.78
C PRO A 20 -9.29 11.42 -3.24
N ALA A 21 -10.00 10.98 -4.28
CA ALA A 21 -10.03 9.59 -4.72
C ALA A 21 -8.62 8.99 -4.92
N GLU A 22 -7.65 9.81 -5.32
CA GLU A 22 -6.25 9.44 -5.45
C GLU A 22 -5.56 9.14 -4.10
N GLN A 23 -5.86 9.91 -3.04
CA GLN A 23 -5.36 9.62 -1.70
C GLN A 23 -6.00 8.36 -1.12
N VAL A 24 -7.29 8.12 -1.40
CA VAL A 24 -7.97 6.88 -1.03
C VAL A 24 -7.37 5.69 -1.77
N ALA A 25 -7.17 5.80 -3.09
CA ALA A 25 -6.56 4.75 -3.90
C ALA A 25 -5.11 4.47 -3.46
N ARG A 26 -4.32 5.50 -3.13
CA ARG A 26 -2.96 5.33 -2.59
C ARG A 26 -3.00 4.67 -1.21
N GLY A 27 -3.97 5.02 -0.36
CA GLY A 27 -4.19 4.39 0.94
C GLY A 27 -4.58 2.92 0.81
N ILE A 28 -5.53 2.61 -0.08
CA ILE A 28 -5.93 1.23 -0.41
C ILE A 28 -4.73 0.47 -0.94
N ARG A 29 -4.02 0.98 -1.96
CA ARG A 29 -2.81 0.33 -2.50
C ARG A 29 -1.76 0.06 -1.45
N ARG A 30 -1.60 0.94 -0.45
CA ARG A 30 -0.66 0.76 0.65
C ARG A 30 -1.15 -0.26 1.68
N ALA A 31 -2.47 -0.28 1.94
CA ALA A 31 -3.11 -1.23 2.85
C ALA A 31 -3.25 -2.64 2.26
N THR A 32 -3.44 -2.75 0.95
CA THR A 32 -3.51 -3.99 0.18
C THR A 32 -2.16 -4.38 -0.42
N CYS A 33 -1.10 -3.60 -0.19
CA CYS A 33 0.26 -4.03 -0.48
C CYS A 33 0.60 -5.11 0.54
N THR A 34 0.37 -6.37 0.17
CA THR A 34 0.71 -7.53 0.98
C THR A 34 2.21 -7.49 1.24
N GLN A 35 2.58 -7.10 2.46
CA GLN A 35 3.94 -7.31 2.95
C GLN A 35 4.07 -8.80 3.23
N HIS A 36 4.63 -9.53 2.29
CA HIS A 36 5.06 -10.90 2.56
C HIS A 36 6.12 -10.83 3.65
N SER A 37 5.89 -11.54 4.74
CA SER A 37 6.83 -11.60 5.85
C SER A 37 8.17 -12.14 5.35
N SER A 38 9.27 -11.63 5.90
CA SER A 38 10.60 -12.20 5.65
C SER A 38 10.63 -13.71 5.92
N GLU A 39 9.79 -14.18 6.84
CA GLU A 39 9.64 -15.60 7.20
C GLU A 39 9.08 -16.46 6.04
N GLU A 40 8.18 -15.89 5.23
CA GLU A 40 7.60 -16.52 4.04
C GLU A 40 8.65 -16.62 2.92
N LYS A 41 9.43 -15.56 2.73
CA LYS A 41 10.56 -15.56 1.78
C LYS A 41 11.63 -16.57 2.15
N ILE A 42 11.95 -16.70 3.44
CA ILE A 42 12.94 -17.67 3.93
C ILE A 42 12.47 -19.11 3.65
N ARG A 43 11.18 -19.42 3.86
CA ARG A 43 10.63 -20.74 3.56
C ARG A 43 10.78 -21.11 2.08
N ILE A 44 10.40 -20.22 1.16
CA ILE A 44 10.53 -20.45 -0.28
C ILE A 44 11.99 -20.68 -0.70
N VAL A 45 12.94 -19.91 -0.16
CA VAL A 45 14.37 -20.08 -0.46
C VAL A 45 14.87 -21.44 0.03
N LEU A 46 14.47 -21.86 1.23
CA LEU A 46 14.89 -23.15 1.79
C LEU A 46 14.35 -24.34 0.99
N GLU A 47 13.09 -24.29 0.55
CA GLU A 47 12.49 -25.32 -0.31
C GLU A 47 13.06 -25.29 -1.73
N GLY A 48 13.30 -24.10 -2.29
CA GLY A 48 13.93 -23.95 -3.60
C GLY A 48 15.37 -24.48 -3.64
N LEU A 49 16.13 -24.33 -2.56
CA LEU A 49 17.48 -24.89 -2.43
C LEU A 49 17.48 -26.42 -2.31
N ARG A 50 16.41 -27.02 -1.80
CA ARG A 50 16.22 -28.48 -1.80
C ARG A 50 15.94 -29.03 -3.20
N GLY A 51 15.41 -28.21 -4.11
CA GLY A 51 15.25 -28.54 -5.53
C GLY A 51 14.07 -29.47 -5.85
N GLU A 52 13.14 -29.68 -4.92
CA GLU A 52 11.99 -30.56 -5.14
C GLU A 52 10.84 -29.88 -5.89
N ASP A 53 10.64 -28.58 -5.68
CA ASP A 53 9.63 -27.76 -6.34
C ASP A 53 10.29 -26.55 -7.02
N SER A 54 9.83 -26.20 -8.23
CA SER A 54 10.28 -24.98 -8.90
C SER A 54 9.84 -23.74 -8.11
N ILE A 55 10.63 -22.68 -8.16
CA ILE A 55 10.37 -21.44 -7.42
C ILE A 55 8.99 -20.87 -7.75
N ALA A 56 8.55 -20.98 -9.00
CA ALA A 56 7.20 -20.61 -9.42
C ALA A 56 6.09 -21.41 -8.70
N ALA A 57 6.30 -22.70 -8.47
CA ALA A 57 5.34 -23.56 -7.76
C ALA A 57 5.28 -23.21 -6.26
N LEU A 58 6.42 -22.88 -5.66
CA LEU A 58 6.53 -22.44 -4.28
C LEU A 58 5.87 -21.07 -4.06
N CYS A 59 6.13 -20.12 -4.95
CA CYS A 59 5.48 -18.80 -4.97
C CYS A 59 3.94 -18.91 -5.06
N GLY A 60 3.42 -19.87 -5.84
CA GLY A 60 1.98 -20.11 -5.95
C GLY A 60 1.32 -20.68 -4.69
N ARG A 61 2.03 -21.56 -3.94
CA ARG A 61 1.51 -22.15 -2.68
C ARG A 61 1.51 -21.16 -1.53
N GLU A 62 2.54 -20.33 -1.45
CA GLU A 62 2.71 -19.31 -0.41
C GLU A 62 1.96 -17.99 -0.76
N GLY A 63 1.48 -17.84 -2.00
CA GLY A 63 0.75 -16.65 -2.44
C GLY A 63 1.66 -15.44 -2.70
N ILE A 64 2.96 -15.65 -2.88
CA ILE A 64 3.94 -14.60 -3.19
C ILE A 64 4.02 -14.39 -4.70
N ALA A 65 4.01 -13.13 -5.14
CA ALA A 65 4.32 -12.80 -6.52
C ALA A 65 5.78 -13.13 -6.85
N GLU A 66 6.04 -13.84 -7.95
CA GLU A 66 7.38 -14.23 -8.40
C GLU A 66 8.35 -13.03 -8.55
N SER A 67 7.81 -11.85 -8.87
CA SER A 67 8.56 -10.58 -8.91
C SER A 67 9.24 -10.23 -7.58
N LEU A 68 8.79 -10.74 -6.44
CA LEU A 68 9.38 -10.47 -5.12
C LEU A 68 10.52 -11.41 -4.75
N TYR A 69 10.73 -12.47 -5.52
CA TYR A 69 11.84 -13.39 -5.37
C TYR A 69 13.09 -12.86 -6.10
N TYR A 70 12.90 -12.24 -7.26
CA TYR A 70 13.98 -11.71 -8.10
C TYR A 70 14.29 -10.22 -7.88
N SER A 71 13.61 -9.56 -6.94
CA SER A 71 13.80 -8.14 -6.57
C SER A 71 14.84 -7.93 -5.49
#